data_AF-A0AAD6BGK7-F1
#
_entry.id   AF-A0AAD6BGK7-F1
#
_cell.length_a   1.000
_cell.length_b   1.000
_cell.length_c   1.000
_cell.angle_alpha   90.00
_cell.angle_beta   90.00
_cell.angle_gamma   90.00
#
_symmetry.space_group_name_H-M   'P 1'
#
loop_
_entity.id
_entity.type
_entity.pdbx_description
1 polymer ?
#
loop_
_entity_poly.entity_id
_entity_poly.type
_entity_poly.pdbx_seq_one_letter_code
_entity_poly.pdbx_strand_id
1 'polypeptide(L)'
;MKDFGLGREGDRDGRMGSFSGVPPSNLGNNTKLVDWMPQNDLLGHANTKAFLSHGGLNSIYEAMYHGVPVVGVPLFGDHYDTMTRVAAKGMGIMLHWKYMTEEDLYTALNSVIKDSRYRQQAQTLSNIHKDQPGHPVTRAVYWISYLLRHNGADHLRSAVYDVSPYQYFLLDVIFTVGAALALFVFALRRLVRMLRGKTDDKRRGDGVSNDDGNMANGHCHSESLANGKHKRNGSLKNEKKIN
;
A
#
# COMPACT_ATOMS: atom_id res chain seq x y z
N MET A 1 -11.58 -2.23 16.59
CA MET A 1 -12.40 -3.35 16.08
C MET A 1 -11.47 -4.26 15.32
N LYS A 2 -10.86 -5.20 16.05
CA LYS A 2 -9.91 -6.20 15.55
C LYS A 2 -10.72 -7.47 15.39
N ASP A 3 -10.73 -8.03 14.19
CA ASP A 3 -10.88 -9.47 13.94
C ASP A 3 -10.44 -9.72 12.50
N PHE A 4 -9.12 -9.65 12.32
CA PHE A 4 -8.45 -10.34 11.22
C PHE A 4 -8.45 -11.82 11.64
N GLY A 5 -9.25 -12.63 10.95
CA GLY A 5 -9.49 -14.03 11.28
C GLY A 5 -8.20 -14.83 11.39
N LEU A 6 -7.79 -15.12 12.62
CA LEU A 6 -6.97 -16.28 12.93
C LEU A 6 -7.88 -17.51 12.77
N GLY A 7 -7.50 -18.40 11.87
CA GLY A 7 -8.18 -19.67 11.63
C GLY A 7 -8.36 -20.42 12.95
N ARG A 8 -9.60 -20.79 13.26
CA ARG A 8 -9.91 -21.73 14.33
C ARG A 8 -10.20 -23.10 13.73
N GLU A 9 -9.56 -24.09 14.36
CA GLU A 9 -9.80 -25.53 14.32
C GLU A 9 -11.19 -25.91 13.75
N GLY A 10 -11.21 -26.35 12.49
CA GLY A 10 -12.43 -26.74 11.77
C GLY A 10 -12.25 -26.83 10.26
N ASP A 11 -11.22 -26.16 9.75
CA ASP A 11 -10.86 -26.10 8.33
C ASP A 11 -10.16 -27.41 7.89
N ARG A 12 -10.95 -28.47 7.63
CA ARG A 12 -10.43 -29.76 7.13
C ARG A 12 -10.08 -29.77 5.65
N ASP A 13 -10.39 -28.71 4.94
CA ASP A 13 -9.92 -28.44 3.59
C ASP A 13 -9.51 -26.98 3.56
N GLY A 14 -8.21 -26.67 3.48
CA GLY A 14 -7.67 -25.29 3.48
C GLY A 14 -8.09 -24.47 2.24
N ARG A 15 -9.41 -24.31 2.04
CA ARG A 15 -10.04 -23.65 0.91
C ARG A 15 -10.31 -22.21 1.30
N MET A 16 -9.43 -21.34 0.82
CA MET A 16 -9.58 -19.89 0.93
C MET A 16 -10.92 -19.47 0.30
N GLY A 17 -11.86 -18.97 1.12
CA GLY A 17 -13.15 -18.42 0.66
C GLY A 17 -14.41 -19.12 1.18
N SER A 18 -14.33 -20.05 2.14
CA SER A 18 -15.56 -20.65 2.70
C SER A 18 -16.33 -19.67 3.59
N PHE A 19 -17.60 -19.40 3.30
CA PHE A 19 -18.46 -18.74 4.29
C PHE A 19 -18.78 -19.73 5.41
N SER A 20 -18.30 -19.47 6.63
CA SER A 20 -18.57 -20.29 7.81
C SER A 20 -19.16 -19.43 8.93
N GLY A 21 -20.26 -18.74 8.63
CA GLY A 21 -20.94 -17.82 9.54
C GLY A 21 -22.42 -18.15 9.74
N VAL A 22 -23.04 -17.55 10.77
CA VAL A 22 -24.50 -17.63 10.95
C VAL A 22 -25.16 -16.87 9.79
N PRO A 23 -26.10 -17.49 9.05
CA PRO A 23 -26.87 -16.81 8.01
C PRO A 23 -27.57 -15.56 8.57
N PRO A 24 -27.49 -14.40 7.89
CA PRO A 24 -28.26 -13.21 8.27
C PRO A 24 -29.76 -13.50 8.31
N SER A 25 -30.48 -12.95 9.29
CA SER A 25 -31.92 -13.20 9.46
C SER A 25 -32.80 -12.59 8.36
N ASN A 26 -32.24 -11.71 7.52
CA ASN A 26 -32.92 -10.95 6.47
C ASN A 26 -32.71 -11.51 5.05
N LEU A 27 -32.41 -12.81 4.90
CA LEU A 27 -32.28 -13.46 3.59
C LEU A 27 -33.65 -13.64 2.92
N GLY A 28 -33.75 -13.24 1.65
CA GLY A 28 -34.93 -13.52 0.83
C GLY A 28 -34.99 -14.97 0.35
N ASN A 29 -36.19 -15.42 -0.03
CA ASN A 29 -36.45 -16.79 -0.54
C ASN A 29 -35.70 -17.14 -1.85
N ASN A 30 -35.12 -16.13 -2.51
CA ASN A 30 -34.35 -16.24 -3.75
C ASN A 30 -32.83 -16.15 -3.52
N THR A 31 -32.39 -16.17 -2.27
CA THR A 31 -30.97 -16.11 -1.91
C THR A 31 -30.52 -17.45 -1.35
N LYS A 32 -29.50 -18.03 -1.97
CA LYS A 32 -28.85 -19.24 -1.48
C LYS A 32 -27.47 -18.89 -0.97
N LEU A 33 -27.26 -19.04 0.33
CA LEU A 33 -25.92 -19.02 0.91
C LEU A 33 -25.30 -20.41 0.78
N VAL A 34 -24.03 -20.43 0.40
CA VAL A 34 -23.24 -21.65 0.29
C VAL A 34 -21.87 -21.34 0.85
N ASP A 35 -21.28 -22.34 1.52
CA ASP A 35 -19.95 -22.18 2.08
C ASP A 35 -18.94 -22.04 0.94
N TRP A 36 -19.06 -22.86 -0.11
CA TRP A 36 -18.20 -22.83 -1.28
C TRP A 36 -18.99 -23.06 -2.58
N MET A 37 -18.55 -22.42 -3.66
CA MET A 37 -19.17 -22.52 -4.99
C MET A 37 -18.08 -22.59 -6.07
N PRO A 38 -18.19 -23.49 -7.07
CA PRO A 38 -17.32 -23.46 -8.24
C PRO A 38 -17.63 -22.24 -9.12
N GLN A 39 -17.00 -21.10 -8.80
CA GLN A 39 -17.27 -19.80 -9.45
C GLN A 39 -17.18 -19.86 -10.97
N ASN A 40 -16.12 -20.47 -11.51
CA ASN A 40 -15.93 -20.61 -12.95
C ASN A 40 -17.08 -21.36 -13.63
N ASP A 41 -17.57 -22.44 -13.03
CA ASP A 41 -18.67 -23.24 -13.58
C ASP A 41 -20.00 -22.48 -13.48
N LEU A 42 -20.21 -21.74 -12.39
CA LEU A 42 -21.38 -20.87 -12.23
C LEU A 42 -21.38 -19.75 -13.27
N LEU A 43 -20.24 -19.10 -13.50
CA LEU A 43 -20.11 -18.08 -14.54
C LEU A 43 -20.33 -18.65 -15.94
N GLY A 44 -19.96 -19.91 -16.18
CA GLY A 44 -20.23 -20.64 -17.41
C GLY A 44 -21.68 -21.10 -17.59
N HIS A 45 -22.52 -21.01 -16.55
CA HIS A 45 -23.89 -21.45 -16.61
C HIS A 45 -24.78 -20.50 -17.43
N ALA A 46 -25.66 -21.04 -18.28
CA ALA A 46 -26.49 -20.26 -19.22
C ALA A 46 -27.44 -19.25 -18.54
N ASN A 47 -27.81 -19.53 -17.29
CA ASN A 47 -28.70 -18.65 -16.49
C ASN A 47 -27.96 -17.51 -15.77
N THR A 48 -26.63 -17.46 -15.81
CA THR A 48 -25.88 -16.39 -15.18
C THR A 48 -26.00 -15.11 -15.99
N LYS A 49 -26.57 -14.06 -15.38
CA LYS A 49 -26.88 -12.79 -16.05
C LYS A 49 -25.91 -11.68 -15.73
N ALA A 50 -25.44 -11.63 -14.49
CA ALA A 50 -24.51 -10.61 -14.01
C ALA A 50 -23.66 -11.19 -12.89
N PHE A 51 -22.48 -10.60 -12.68
CA PHE A 51 -21.58 -10.96 -11.61
C PHE A 51 -21.27 -9.74 -10.74
N LEU A 52 -21.57 -9.84 -9.44
CA LEU A 52 -21.17 -8.83 -8.46
C LEU A 52 -19.82 -9.25 -7.87
N SER A 53 -18.81 -8.39 -7.98
CA SER A 53 -17.45 -8.73 -7.57
C SER A 53 -16.75 -7.55 -6.90
N HIS A 54 -15.74 -7.82 -6.09
CA HIS A 54 -14.85 -6.78 -5.58
C HIS A 54 -13.83 -6.29 -6.64
N GLY A 55 -13.80 -6.86 -7.84
CA GLY A 55 -12.91 -6.43 -8.91
C GLY A 55 -11.53 -7.08 -8.93
N GLY A 56 -11.36 -8.22 -8.26
CA GLY A 56 -10.12 -9.01 -8.33
C GLY A 56 -9.86 -9.50 -9.76
N LEU A 57 -8.62 -9.39 -10.21
CA LEU A 57 -8.24 -9.62 -11.60
C LEU A 57 -8.65 -11.00 -12.13
N ASN A 58 -8.45 -12.06 -11.34
CA ASN A 58 -8.85 -13.42 -11.71
C ASN A 58 -10.37 -13.56 -11.90
N SER A 59 -11.15 -13.03 -10.96
CA SER A 59 -12.62 -13.04 -11.04
C SER A 59 -13.13 -12.30 -12.27
N ILE A 60 -12.48 -11.20 -12.65
CA ILE A 60 -12.80 -10.45 -13.88
C ILE A 60 -12.42 -11.23 -15.13
N TYR A 61 -11.28 -11.95 -15.14
CA TYR A 61 -10.91 -12.82 -16.25
C TYR A 61 -11.90 -13.96 -16.44
N GLU A 62 -12.37 -14.60 -15.38
CA GLU A 62 -13.39 -15.65 -15.47
C GLU A 62 -14.71 -15.09 -16.02
N ALA A 63 -15.14 -13.93 -15.53
CA ALA A 63 -16.35 -13.27 -16.02
C ALA A 63 -16.21 -12.90 -17.51
N MET A 64 -15.06 -12.37 -17.92
CA MET A 64 -14.77 -12.04 -19.32
C MET A 64 -14.71 -13.29 -20.18
N TYR A 65 -14.08 -14.36 -19.69
CA TYR A 65 -14.03 -15.65 -20.38
C TYR A 65 -15.44 -16.18 -20.65
N HIS A 66 -16.38 -16.08 -19.71
CA HIS A 66 -17.78 -16.50 -19.92
C HIS A 66 -18.69 -15.40 -20.52
N GLY A 67 -18.13 -14.23 -20.82
CA GLY A 67 -18.86 -13.09 -21.37
C GLY A 67 -19.93 -12.53 -20.43
N VAL A 68 -19.80 -12.73 -19.12
CA VAL A 68 -20.75 -12.28 -18.10
C VAL A 68 -20.41 -10.83 -17.71
N PRO A 69 -21.35 -9.89 -17.79
CA PRO A 69 -21.09 -8.51 -17.40
C PRO A 69 -20.99 -8.37 -15.87
N VAL A 70 -20.26 -7.34 -15.42
CA VAL A 70 -19.83 -7.22 -14.03
C VAL A 70 -20.34 -5.93 -13.38
N VAL A 71 -20.85 -6.02 -12.15
CA VAL A 71 -20.94 -4.88 -11.24
C VAL A 71 -19.81 -5.02 -10.23
N GLY A 72 -18.89 -4.06 -10.23
CA GLY A 72 -17.71 -4.08 -9.37
C GLY A 72 -17.83 -3.14 -8.20
N VAL A 73 -17.45 -3.60 -7.01
CA VAL A 73 -17.31 -2.81 -5.79
C VAL A 73 -15.86 -2.92 -5.30
N PRO A 74 -14.91 -2.17 -5.89
CA PRO A 74 -13.51 -2.24 -5.51
C PRO A 74 -13.30 -1.89 -4.03
N LEU A 75 -12.50 -2.70 -3.34
CA LEU A 75 -12.21 -2.49 -1.91
C LEU A 75 -10.82 -1.86 -1.68
N PHE A 76 -9.80 -2.26 -2.44
CA PHE A 76 -8.43 -1.81 -2.26
C PHE A 76 -7.57 -2.00 -3.51
N GLY A 77 -6.44 -1.28 -3.57
CA GLY A 77 -5.34 -1.55 -4.48
C GLY A 77 -5.71 -1.60 -5.97
N ASP A 78 -5.30 -2.68 -6.60
CA ASP A 78 -5.44 -2.99 -8.04
C ASP A 78 -6.88 -3.26 -8.48
N HIS A 79 -7.81 -3.51 -7.54
CA HIS A 79 -9.21 -3.72 -7.88
C HIS A 79 -9.84 -2.50 -8.56
N TYR A 80 -9.45 -1.28 -8.15
CA TYR A 80 -9.93 -0.03 -8.74
C TYR A 80 -9.50 0.12 -10.20
N ASP A 81 -8.24 -0.17 -10.46
CA ASP A 81 -7.67 -0.10 -11.79
C ASP A 81 -8.32 -1.15 -12.71
N THR A 82 -8.48 -2.37 -12.21
CA THR A 82 -9.16 -3.45 -12.94
C THR A 82 -10.60 -3.05 -13.29
N MET A 83 -11.38 -2.54 -12.33
CA MET A 83 -12.77 -2.14 -12.59
C MET A 83 -12.90 -0.89 -13.46
N THR A 84 -11.92 0.02 -13.40
CA THR A 84 -11.86 1.17 -14.32
C THR A 84 -11.74 0.68 -15.77
N ARG A 85 -10.92 -0.33 -16.03
CA ARG A 85 -10.79 -0.94 -17.37
C ARG A 85 -12.05 -1.68 -17.80
N VAL A 86 -12.71 -2.40 -16.89
CA VAL A 86 -13.98 -3.10 -17.15
C VAL A 86 -15.08 -2.09 -17.55
N ALA A 87 -15.20 -1.00 -16.79
CA ALA A 87 -16.16 0.06 -17.07
C ALA A 87 -15.84 0.79 -18.38
N ALA A 88 -14.58 1.17 -18.61
CA ALA A 88 -14.13 1.81 -19.84
C ALA A 88 -14.36 0.93 -21.08
N LYS A 89 -14.25 -0.38 -20.93
CA LYS A 89 -14.56 -1.34 -22.00
C LYS A 89 -16.06 -1.60 -22.18
N GLY A 90 -16.94 -1.03 -21.35
CA GLY A 90 -18.39 -1.20 -21.43
C GLY A 90 -18.92 -2.57 -20.98
N MET A 91 -18.08 -3.37 -20.31
CA MET A 91 -18.45 -4.71 -19.83
C MET A 91 -19.13 -4.68 -18.45
N GLY A 92 -19.08 -3.55 -17.75
CA GLY A 92 -19.60 -3.46 -16.40
C GLY A 92 -19.69 -2.05 -15.85
N ILE A 93 -20.12 -1.97 -14.59
CA ILE A 93 -20.26 -0.72 -13.83
C ILE A 93 -19.39 -0.82 -12.59
N MET A 94 -18.64 0.24 -12.29
CA MET A 94 -17.87 0.36 -11.05
C MET A 94 -18.63 1.24 -10.05
N LEU A 95 -18.85 0.71 -8.84
CA LEU A 95 -19.42 1.43 -7.71
C LEU A 95 -18.34 1.69 -6.66
N HIS A 96 -18.42 2.84 -5.99
CA HIS A 96 -17.51 3.17 -4.89
C HIS A 96 -18.10 2.72 -3.55
N TRP A 97 -17.46 1.73 -2.91
CA TRP A 97 -17.96 1.12 -1.68
C TRP A 97 -18.25 2.11 -0.54
N LYS A 98 -17.52 3.23 -0.48
CA LYS A 98 -17.62 4.24 0.58
C LYS A 98 -18.83 5.16 0.44
N TYR A 99 -19.34 5.34 -0.78
CA TYR A 99 -20.37 6.34 -1.08
C TYR A 99 -21.62 5.74 -1.72
N MET A 100 -21.57 4.47 -2.14
CA MET A 100 -22.71 3.80 -2.74
C MET A 100 -23.82 3.56 -1.72
N THR A 101 -25.05 3.69 -2.18
CA THR A 101 -26.27 3.35 -1.46
C THR A 101 -26.84 2.01 -1.94
N GLU A 102 -27.85 1.50 -1.24
CA GLU A 102 -28.62 0.33 -1.70
C GLU A 102 -29.24 0.57 -3.08
N GLU A 103 -29.75 1.78 -3.31
CA GLU A 103 -30.38 2.17 -4.57
C GLU A 103 -29.37 2.19 -5.74
N ASP A 104 -28.13 2.63 -5.49
CA ASP A 104 -27.06 2.61 -6.49
C ASP A 104 -26.72 1.17 -6.90
N LEU A 105 -26.60 0.26 -5.93
CA LEU A 105 -26.32 -1.15 -6.19
C LEU A 105 -27.46 -1.81 -6.96
N TYR A 106 -28.71 -1.57 -6.54
CA TYR A 106 -29.90 -2.07 -7.23
C TYR A 106 -29.95 -1.57 -8.67
N THR A 107 -29.74 -0.27 -8.88
CA THR A 107 -29.78 0.38 -10.18
C THR A 107 -28.67 -0.15 -11.09
N ALA A 108 -27.45 -0.32 -10.58
CA ALA A 108 -26.33 -0.87 -11.35
C ALA A 108 -26.59 -2.32 -11.79
N LEU A 109 -27.05 -3.19 -10.88
CA LEU A 109 -27.39 -4.57 -11.21
C LEU A 109 -28.54 -4.64 -12.22
N ASN A 110 -29.59 -3.88 -12.01
CA ASN A 110 -30.75 -3.83 -12.91
C ASN A 110 -30.35 -3.34 -14.31
N SER A 111 -29.46 -2.35 -14.38
CA SER A 111 -28.92 -1.82 -15.64
C SER A 111 -28.12 -2.89 -16.38
N VAL A 112 -27.17 -3.54 -15.70
CA VAL A 112 -26.34 -4.59 -16.31
C VAL A 112 -27.16 -5.81 -16.78
N ILE A 113 -28.24 -6.15 -16.07
CA ILE A 113 -29.12 -7.28 -16.42
C ILE A 113 -30.07 -6.93 -17.58
N LYS A 114 -30.67 -5.73 -17.59
CA LYS A 114 -31.69 -5.35 -18.58
C LYS A 114 -31.10 -4.76 -19.85
N ASP A 115 -30.02 -4.00 -19.74
CA ASP A 115 -29.37 -3.38 -20.89
C ASP A 115 -28.45 -4.38 -21.58
N SER A 116 -28.89 -4.83 -22.76
CA SER A 116 -28.15 -5.79 -23.57
C SER A 116 -26.76 -5.32 -23.98
N ARG A 117 -26.46 -4.01 -23.97
CA ARG A 117 -25.15 -3.47 -24.35
C ARG A 117 -24.02 -4.04 -23.49
N TYR A 118 -24.22 -4.18 -22.19
CA TYR A 118 -23.22 -4.75 -21.29
C TYR A 118 -22.92 -6.22 -21.63
N ARG A 119 -23.98 -7.01 -21.86
CA ARG A 119 -23.83 -8.43 -22.23
C ARG A 119 -23.20 -8.60 -23.62
N GLN A 120 -23.61 -7.81 -24.60
CA GLN A 120 -23.01 -7.82 -25.95
C GLN A 120 -21.53 -7.47 -25.88
N GLN A 121 -21.18 -6.44 -25.12
CA GLN A 121 -19.79 -6.02 -24.96
C GLN A 121 -18.96 -7.07 -24.22
N ALA A 122 -19.51 -7.68 -23.17
CA ALA A 122 -18.88 -8.80 -22.47
C ALA A 122 -18.66 -10.01 -23.40
N GLN A 123 -19.61 -10.33 -24.28
CA GLN A 123 -19.47 -11.39 -25.29
C GLN A 123 -18.40 -11.05 -26.33
N THR A 124 -18.36 -9.81 -26.81
CA THR A 124 -17.31 -9.35 -27.73
C THR A 124 -15.93 -9.52 -27.11
N LEU A 125 -15.75 -9.08 -25.87
CA LEU A 125 -14.48 -9.26 -25.14
C LEU A 125 -14.17 -10.72 -24.87
N SER A 126 -15.18 -11.55 -24.57
CA SER A 126 -15.01 -13.00 -24.42
C SER A 126 -14.45 -13.63 -25.69
N ASN A 127 -15.01 -13.29 -26.86
CA ASN A 127 -14.57 -13.79 -28.14
C ASN A 127 -13.12 -13.36 -28.43
N ILE A 128 -12.79 -12.09 -28.21
CA ILE A 128 -11.43 -11.57 -28.37
C ILE A 128 -10.45 -12.28 -27.41
N HIS A 129 -10.86 -12.53 -26.17
CA HIS A 129 -10.01 -13.16 -25.16
C HIS A 129 -9.74 -14.64 -25.45
N LYS A 130 -10.74 -15.34 -26.01
CA LYS A 130 -10.64 -16.75 -26.43
C LYS A 130 -9.92 -16.93 -27.75
N ASP A 131 -9.87 -15.89 -28.58
CA ASP A 131 -9.15 -15.88 -29.86
C ASP A 131 -7.64 -15.85 -29.62
N GLN A 132 -7.07 -17.05 -29.41
CA GLN A 132 -5.64 -17.26 -29.20
C GLN A 132 -5.10 -18.15 -30.32
N PRO A 133 -3.84 -17.94 -30.76
CA PRO A 133 -3.25 -18.62 -31.92
C PRO A 133 -3.11 -20.15 -31.77
N GLY A 134 -3.39 -20.70 -30.61
CA GLY A 134 -3.42 -22.14 -30.37
C GLY A 134 -4.01 -22.48 -29.01
N HIS A 135 -4.36 -23.75 -28.84
CA HIS A 135 -4.88 -24.25 -27.57
C HIS A 135 -3.85 -24.04 -26.44
N PRO A 136 -4.27 -23.60 -25.23
CA PRO A 136 -3.35 -23.28 -24.13
C PRO A 136 -2.38 -24.41 -23.79
N VAL A 137 -2.85 -25.66 -23.83
CA VAL A 137 -2.02 -26.86 -23.57
C VAL A 137 -0.93 -27.02 -24.63
N THR A 138 -1.26 -26.89 -25.92
CA THR A 138 -0.29 -26.99 -27.01
C THR A 138 0.77 -25.91 -26.91
N ARG A 139 0.36 -24.69 -26.54
CA ARG A 139 1.28 -23.57 -26.30
C ARG A 139 2.19 -23.84 -25.10
N ALA A 140 1.69 -24.42 -24.02
CA ALA A 140 2.51 -24.82 -22.87
C ALA A 140 3.55 -25.88 -23.27
N VAL A 141 3.13 -26.91 -24.00
CA VAL A 141 4.03 -27.95 -24.55
C VAL A 141 5.10 -27.33 -25.45
N TYR A 142 4.72 -26.38 -26.30
CA TYR A 142 5.65 -25.65 -27.16
C TYR A 142 6.72 -24.91 -26.35
N TRP A 143 6.32 -24.15 -25.32
CA TRP A 143 7.27 -23.39 -24.48
C TRP A 143 8.17 -24.29 -23.64
N ILE A 144 7.64 -25.38 -23.09
CA ILE A 144 8.44 -26.38 -22.38
C ILE A 144 9.49 -26.98 -23.33
N SER A 145 9.07 -27.38 -24.53
CA SER A 145 9.98 -27.92 -25.54
C SER A 145 11.01 -26.89 -26.00
N TYR A 146 10.62 -25.61 -26.09
CA TYR A 146 11.52 -24.51 -26.41
C TYR A 146 12.60 -24.35 -25.34
N LEU A 147 12.23 -24.35 -24.05
CA LEU A 147 13.18 -24.30 -22.95
C LEU A 147 14.18 -25.47 -22.99
N LEU A 148 13.70 -26.67 -23.27
CA LEU A 148 14.55 -27.86 -23.40
C LEU A 148 15.52 -27.77 -24.60
N ARG A 149 15.07 -27.26 -25.76
CA ARG A 149 15.94 -27.09 -26.94
C ARG A 149 17.03 -26.03 -26.75
N HIS A 150 16.79 -25.06 -25.89
CA HIS A 150 17.69 -23.93 -25.64
C HIS A 150 18.35 -23.99 -24.26
N ASN A 151 18.46 -25.19 -23.65
CA ASN A 151 19.13 -25.42 -22.37
C ASN A 151 18.72 -24.43 -21.26
N GLY A 152 17.41 -24.13 -21.15
CA GLY A 152 16.87 -23.19 -20.16
C GLY A 152 16.52 -21.81 -20.69
N ALA A 153 16.91 -21.49 -21.94
CA ALA A 153 16.65 -20.20 -22.60
C ALA A 153 17.01 -19.00 -21.73
N ASP A 154 18.27 -18.91 -21.29
CA ASP A 154 18.77 -17.83 -20.44
C ASP A 154 18.48 -16.43 -21.01
N HIS A 155 18.39 -16.31 -22.34
CA HIS A 155 18.03 -15.06 -23.03
C HIS A 155 16.58 -14.60 -22.82
N LEU A 156 15.66 -15.48 -22.39
CA LEU A 156 14.29 -15.11 -22.00
C LEU A 156 14.17 -14.79 -20.51
N ARG A 157 15.23 -15.05 -19.73
CA ARG A 157 15.26 -14.75 -18.30
C ARG A 157 15.37 -13.25 -18.10
N SER A 158 14.59 -12.71 -17.16
CA SER A 158 14.69 -11.29 -16.83
C SER A 158 16.09 -10.99 -16.29
N ALA A 159 16.72 -9.92 -16.79
CA ALA A 159 18.04 -9.45 -16.34
C ALA A 159 18.10 -9.16 -14.83
N VAL A 160 16.94 -9.05 -14.17
CA VAL A 160 16.81 -8.91 -12.72
C VAL A 160 17.41 -10.09 -11.94
N TYR A 161 17.52 -11.27 -12.54
CA TYR A 161 18.16 -12.42 -11.89
C TYR A 161 19.68 -12.43 -12.00
N ASP A 162 20.24 -11.58 -12.87
CA ASP A 162 21.68 -11.50 -13.11
C ASP A 162 22.30 -10.24 -12.45
N VAL A 163 21.48 -9.38 -11.82
CA VAL A 163 21.97 -8.23 -11.05
C VAL A 163 22.43 -8.63 -9.66
N SER A 164 23.52 -8.01 -9.22
CA SER A 164 24.02 -8.19 -7.86
C SER A 164 23.01 -7.69 -6.81
N PRO A 165 22.99 -8.26 -5.58
CA PRO A 165 22.04 -7.83 -4.53
C PRO A 165 22.10 -6.32 -4.23
N TYR A 166 23.30 -5.72 -4.32
CA TYR A 166 23.49 -4.30 -4.05
C TYR A 166 22.86 -3.38 -5.11
N GLN A 167 22.86 -3.81 -6.38
CA GLN A 167 22.17 -3.12 -7.48
C GLN A 167 20.66 -3.32 -7.40
N TYR A 168 20.22 -4.53 -7.02
CA TYR A 168 18.80 -4.82 -6.82
C TYR A 168 18.17 -3.93 -5.73
N PHE A 169 18.88 -3.72 -4.62
CA PHE A 169 18.43 -2.84 -3.53
C PHE A 169 18.79 -1.36 -3.71
N LEU A 170 19.43 -0.97 -4.84
CA LEU A 170 19.80 0.42 -5.15
C LEU A 170 20.53 1.13 -3.99
N LEU A 171 21.45 0.41 -3.33
CA LEU A 171 22.10 0.92 -2.11
C LEU A 171 22.90 2.20 -2.35
N ASP A 172 23.44 2.36 -3.56
CA ASP A 172 24.11 3.56 -4.04
C ASP A 172 23.18 4.77 -4.10
N VAL A 173 21.95 4.58 -4.60
CA VAL A 173 20.91 5.62 -4.64
C VAL A 173 20.46 5.98 -3.22
N ILE A 174 20.25 4.98 -2.34
CA ILE A 174 19.88 5.20 -0.94
C ILE A 174 20.95 6.03 -0.22
N PHE A 175 22.22 5.67 -0.39
CA PHE A 175 23.32 6.39 0.24
C PHE A 175 23.45 7.81 -0.30
N THR A 176 23.31 8.01 -1.61
CA THR A 176 23.40 9.33 -2.25
C THR A 176 22.26 10.25 -1.80
N VAL A 177 21.02 9.77 -1.80
CA VAL A 177 19.84 10.52 -1.33
C VAL A 177 19.95 10.81 0.17
N GLY A 178 20.36 9.82 0.98
CA GLY A 178 20.56 9.99 2.42
C GLY A 178 21.63 11.04 2.75
N ALA A 179 22.76 11.02 2.05
CA ALA A 179 23.83 12.00 2.19
C ALA A 179 23.36 13.41 1.79
N ALA A 180 22.66 13.54 0.67
CA ALA A 180 22.10 14.82 0.23
C ALA A 180 21.11 15.39 1.26
N LEU A 181 20.22 14.55 1.82
CA LEU A 181 19.28 14.96 2.87
C LEU A 181 20.02 15.39 4.15
N ALA A 182 21.05 14.65 4.57
CA ALA A 182 21.86 14.99 5.73
C ALA A 182 22.59 16.33 5.55
N LEU A 183 23.18 16.57 4.38
CA LEU A 183 23.82 17.84 4.03
C LEU A 183 22.82 19.00 4.03
N PHE A 184 21.62 18.79 3.48
CA PHE A 184 20.54 19.78 3.49
C PHE A 184 20.13 20.15 4.92
N VAL A 185 19.90 19.15 5.78
CA VAL A 185 19.58 19.38 7.20
C VAL A 185 20.74 20.07 7.94
N PHE A 186 21.98 19.69 7.65
CA PHE A 186 23.15 20.34 8.24
C PHE A 186 23.26 21.81 7.84
N ALA A 187 23.05 22.13 6.57
CA ALA A 187 23.04 23.50 6.05
C ALA A 187 21.93 24.34 6.70
N LEU A 188 20.71 23.79 6.81
CA LEU A 188 19.59 24.44 7.50
C LEU A 188 19.92 24.71 8.98
N ARG A 189 20.46 23.73 9.71
CA ARG A 189 20.88 23.91 11.11
C ARG A 189 21.95 24.98 11.25
N ARG A 190 22.91 25.02 10.34
CA ARG A 190 23.96 26.04 10.32
C ARG A 190 23.39 27.43 10.05
N LEU A 191 22.48 27.56 9.08
CA LEU A 191 21.79 28.82 8.77
C LEU A 191 20.99 29.34 9.96
N VAL A 192 20.20 28.48 10.61
CA VAL A 192 19.43 28.85 11.82
C VAL A 192 20.35 29.29 12.96
N ARG A 193 21.47 28.60 13.18
CA ARG A 193 22.47 29.01 14.18
C ARG A 193 23.08 30.38 13.85
N MET A 194 23.40 30.66 12.60
CA MET A 194 23.94 31.96 12.18
C MET A 194 22.91 33.09 12.34
N LEU A 195 21.63 32.85 12.03
CA LEU A 195 20.56 33.83 12.21
C LEU A 195 20.24 34.10 13.69
N ARG A 196 20.32 33.07 14.55
CA ARG A 196 20.23 33.22 16.02
C ARG A 196 21.40 34.02 16.58
N GLY A 197 22.63 33.70 16.17
CA GLY A 197 23.83 34.42 16.60
C GLY A 197 23.82 35.91 16.20
N LYS A 198 23.35 36.24 15.00
CA LYS A 198 23.17 37.64 14.58
C LYS A 198 22.07 38.38 15.35
N THR A 199 21.01 37.69 15.74
CA THR A 199 19.92 38.28 16.54
C THR A 199 20.38 38.57 17.98
N ASP A 200 21.17 37.69 18.59
CA ASP A 200 21.75 37.90 19.93
C ASP A 200 22.81 39.02 19.93
N ASP A 201 23.62 39.13 18.87
CA ASP A 201 24.62 40.19 18.74
C ASP A 201 23.95 41.57 18.50
N LYS A 202 22.87 41.62 17.72
CA LYS A 202 22.05 42.84 17.54
C LYS A 202 21.34 43.26 18.84
N ARG A 203 20.83 42.30 19.63
CA ARG A 203 20.26 42.58 20.98
C ARG A 203 21.31 43.07 21.99
N ARG A 204 22.58 42.68 21.85
CA ARG A 204 23.69 43.19 22.66
C ARG A 204 24.19 44.57 22.20
N GLY A 205 24.15 44.85 20.90
CA GLY A 205 24.49 46.17 20.34
C GLY A 205 23.48 47.26 20.68
N ASP A 206 22.18 46.96 20.64
CA ASP A 206 21.11 47.92 20.98
C ASP A 206 20.95 48.15 22.50
N GLY A 207 21.62 47.35 23.35
CA GLY A 207 21.60 47.49 24.81
C GLY A 207 22.71 48.36 25.42
N VAL A 208 23.64 48.88 24.60
CA VAL A 208 24.81 49.69 25.05
C VAL A 208 24.72 51.11 24.47
N SER A 209 23.51 51.69 24.46
CA SER A 209 23.29 53.08 24.06
C SER A 209 22.09 53.66 24.80
N ASN A 210 22.21 53.80 26.12
CA ASN A 210 21.44 54.71 26.98
C ASN A 210 21.91 54.53 28.44
N ASP A 211 22.90 55.32 28.89
CA ASP A 211 22.86 56.01 30.19
C ASP A 211 24.12 56.91 30.35
N ASP A 212 23.96 58.19 30.04
CA ASP A 212 24.84 59.26 30.55
C ASP A 212 24.13 59.88 31.77
N GLY A 213 24.65 59.66 32.97
CA GLY A 213 24.02 60.26 34.16
C GLY A 213 24.58 59.91 35.53
N ASN A 214 25.51 60.75 35.98
CA ASN A 214 25.61 61.25 37.37
C ASN A 214 26.44 60.49 38.43
N MET A 215 27.26 61.28 39.14
CA MET A 215 28.22 60.94 40.19
C MET A 215 27.56 60.60 41.54
N ALA A 216 28.21 59.77 42.38
CA ALA A 216 28.62 60.11 43.76
C ALA A 216 29.06 58.89 44.62
N ASN A 217 30.27 59.01 45.17
CA ASN A 217 30.77 58.69 46.53
C ASN A 217 30.27 57.47 47.35
N GLY A 218 31.24 56.68 47.84
CA GLY A 218 31.45 56.58 49.29
C GLY A 218 31.36 55.20 49.97
N HIS A 219 32.45 54.88 50.67
CA HIS A 219 32.53 54.19 51.97
C HIS A 219 32.81 52.67 52.03
N CYS A 220 33.89 52.37 52.76
CA CYS A 220 34.38 51.05 53.17
C CYS A 220 33.51 50.44 54.28
N HIS A 221 33.41 49.11 54.31
CA HIS A 221 33.44 48.35 55.56
C HIS A 221 33.99 46.93 55.32
N SER A 222 34.52 46.40 56.42
CA SER A 222 35.52 45.36 56.62
C SER A 222 34.97 43.92 56.68
N GLU A 223 35.88 42.98 56.42
CA GLU A 223 36.01 41.62 56.96
C GLU A 223 34.88 40.58 56.73
N SER A 224 35.21 39.45 56.08
CA SER A 224 35.64 38.23 56.80
C SER A 224 35.80 37.01 55.86
N LEU A 225 36.98 36.39 55.95
CA LEU A 225 37.32 34.96 55.82
C LEU A 225 36.87 34.11 54.61
N ALA A 226 37.85 33.93 53.72
CA ALA A 226 38.56 32.68 53.37
C ALA A 226 37.84 31.42 52.81
N ASN A 227 38.63 30.79 51.92
CA ASN A 227 38.82 29.36 51.70
C ASN A 227 38.02 28.75 50.54
N GLY A 228 38.59 28.01 49.59
CA GLY A 228 39.94 27.53 49.37
C GLY A 228 39.89 26.58 48.18
N LYS A 229 40.88 26.70 47.29
CA LYS A 229 41.11 25.83 46.13
C LYS A 229 41.48 24.41 46.58
N HIS A 230 41.05 23.37 45.86
CA HIS A 230 41.87 22.38 45.11
C HIS A 230 41.05 21.13 44.71
N LYS A 231 41.08 20.73 43.42
CA LYS A 231 41.83 19.56 42.86
C LYS A 231 41.48 18.22 43.53
N ARG A 232 41.32 17.08 42.86
CA ARG A 232 41.70 16.63 41.51
C ARG A 232 41.00 15.28 41.27
N ASN A 233 40.74 14.99 40.00
CA ASN A 233 40.91 13.73 39.28
C ASN A 233 40.66 12.40 40.02
N GLY A 234 39.62 11.68 39.58
CA GLY A 234 39.84 10.59 38.63
C GLY A 234 39.85 9.16 39.17
N SER A 235 39.00 8.35 38.52
CA SER A 235 39.32 7.02 37.95
C SER A 235 38.76 5.79 38.67
N LEU A 236 37.91 5.06 37.91
CA LEU A 236 37.75 3.59 37.83
C LEU A 236 37.13 2.86 39.05
N LYS A 237 36.36 1.78 38.94
CA LYS A 237 35.57 1.09 37.90
C LYS A 237 34.85 -0.04 38.68
N ASN A 238 33.64 -0.42 38.26
CA ASN A 238 32.94 -1.69 38.54
C ASN A 238 32.54 -1.94 40.03
N GLU A 239 31.46 -2.64 40.38
CA GLU A 239 30.86 -3.85 39.79
C GLU A 239 29.45 -4.12 40.38
N LYS A 240 28.58 -4.74 39.56
CA LYS A 240 27.48 -5.69 39.86
C LYS A 240 26.61 -5.59 41.14
N LYS A 241 25.28 -5.54 40.91
CA LYS A 241 24.23 -6.51 41.32
C LYS A 241 22.88 -5.93 40.88
N ILE A 242 22.16 -6.52 39.92
CA ILE A 242 21.17 -7.62 40.06
C ILE A 242 20.43 -7.57 41.41
N ASN A 243 19.26 -6.95 41.41
CA ASN A 243 17.96 -7.60 41.60
C ASN A 243 16.88 -6.76 40.92
#